data_AF-A0A920KPB1-F1
#
_entry.id   AF-A0A920KPB1-F1
#
_cell.length_a   1.000
_cell.length_b   1.000
_cell.length_c   1.000
_cell.angle_alpha   90.00
_cell.angle_beta   90.00
_cell.angle_gamma   90.00
#
_symmetry.space_group_name_H-M   'P 1'
#
loop_
_entity.id
_entity.type
_entity.pdbx_description
1 polymer ?
#
loop_
_entity_poly.entity_id
_entity_poly.type
_entity_poly.pdbx_seq_one_letter_code
_entity_poly.pdbx_strand_id
1 'polypeptide(L)' 'MTLPGPTDMLKAFDYMYETAKVVAKALNGDIQDETRSLVTRQSLEHMRQQIRELERRLLVRRN' A
#
# COMPACT_ATOMS: atom_id res chain seq x y z
N MET A 1 14.04 -2.52 14.63
CA MET A 1 14.12 -1.06 14.40
C MET A 1 12.85 -0.63 13.68
N THR A 2 11.79 -0.31 14.42
CA THR A 2 10.60 0.32 13.86
C THR A 2 10.87 1.80 13.81
N LEU A 3 11.21 2.31 12.62
CA LEU A 3 11.21 3.74 12.36
C LEU A 3 9.81 4.29 12.73
N PRO A 4 9.69 5.55 13.17
CA PRO A 4 8.39 6.20 13.30
C PRO A 4 7.79 6.34 11.89
N GLY A 5 7.16 5.27 11.43
CA GLY A 5 6.34 5.25 10.23
C GLY A 5 5.03 5.97 10.50
N PRO A 6 4.29 6.33 9.44
CA PRO A 6 2.96 6.91 9.59
C PRO A 6 2.10 6.00 10.48
N THR A 7 1.47 6.57 11.50
CA THR A 7 0.45 5.87 12.30
C THR A 7 -0.78 5.52 11.44
N ASP A 8 -0.95 6.25 10.34
CA ASP A 8 -1.98 6.07 9.31
C ASP A 8 -1.51 5.03 8.28
N MET A 9 -2.27 3.95 8.13
CA MET A 9 -1.88 2.83 7.27
C MET A 9 -2.00 3.19 5.78
N LEU A 10 -2.94 4.06 5.39
CA LEU A 10 -3.06 4.54 4.02
C LEU A 10 -1.86 5.38 3.62
N LYS A 11 -1.42 6.26 4.51
CA LYS A 11 -0.24 7.08 4.25
C LYS A 11 1.03 6.23 4.13
N ALA A 12 1.15 5.18 4.96
CA ALA A 12 2.25 4.21 4.83
C ALA A 12 2.20 3.48 3.48
N PHE A 13 1.01 3.09 3.01
CA PHE A 13 0.82 2.48 1.69
C PHE A 13 1.17 3.42 0.54
N ASP A 14 0.74 4.67 0.59
CA ASP A 14 1.07 5.64 -0.46
C ASP A 14 2.60 5.86 -0.55
N TYR A 15 3.31 5.91 0.57
CA TYR A 15 4.78 5.99 0.57
C TYR A 15 5.43 4.72 0.01
N MET A 16 4.90 3.55 0.35
CA MET A 16 5.37 2.28 -0.22
C MET A 16 5.19 2.27 -1.75
N TYR A 17 4.02 2.69 -2.24
CA TYR A 17 3.73 2.72 -3.68
C TYR A 17 4.60 3.72 -4.44
N GLU A 18 4.80 4.92 -3.90
CA GLU A 18 5.71 5.90 -4.51
C GLU A 18 7.16 5.40 -4.54
N THR A 19 7.61 4.72 -3.49
CA THR A 19 8.94 4.10 -3.47
C THR A 19 9.04 3.01 -4.54
N ALA A 20 8.03 2.15 -4.67
CA ALA A 20 7.99 1.12 -5.71
C ALA A 20 8.06 1.73 -7.12
N LYS A 21 7.37 2.85 -7.38
CA LYS A 21 7.48 3.60 -8.65
C LYS A 21 8.89 4.10 -8.93
N VAL A 22 9.58 4.62 -7.93
CA VAL A 22 10.96 5.07 -8.09
C VAL A 22 11.88 3.90 -8.45
N VAL A 23 11.75 2.77 -7.77
CA VAL A 23 12.55 1.56 -8.03
C VAL A 23 12.24 0.98 -9.41
N ALA A 24 10.96 0.85 -9.76
CA ALA A 24 10.52 0.37 -11.08
C ALA A 24 11.08 1.23 -12.21
N LYS A 25 11.02 2.56 -12.06
CA LYS A 25 11.62 3.50 -13.02
C LYS A 25 13.14 3.35 -13.11
N ALA A 26 13.83 3.19 -11.98
CA ALA A 26 15.28 3.06 -11.96
C ALA A 26 15.78 1.76 -12.61
N LEU A 27 14.95 0.72 -12.61
CA LEU A 27 15.29 -0.60 -13.13
C LEU A 27 14.60 -0.93 -14.47
N ASN A 28 13.89 0.04 -15.06
CA ASN A 28 13.02 -0.20 -16.24
C ASN A 28 12.06 -1.39 -16.05
N GLY A 29 11.55 -1.56 -14.83
CA GLY A 29 10.64 -2.64 -14.46
C GLY A 29 9.18 -2.19 -14.32
N ASP A 30 8.28 -3.16 -14.21
CA ASP A 30 6.86 -2.95 -13.94
C ASP A 30 6.51 -3.19 -12.48
N ILE A 31 5.51 -2.49 -11.98
CA ILE A 31 4.94 -2.76 -10.65
C ILE A 31 3.82 -3.78 -10.82
N GLN A 32 3.90 -4.86 -10.05
CA GLN A 32 2.90 -5.91 -10.05
C GLN A 32 2.17 -5.99 -8.70
N ASP A 33 0.91 -6.41 -8.74
CA ASP A 33 0.11 -6.74 -7.57
C ASP A 33 0.38 -8.16 -7.07
N GLU A 34 -0.36 -8.57 -6.03
CA GLU A 34 -0.29 -9.90 -5.41
C GLU A 34 -0.54 -11.07 -6.38
N THR A 35 -1.21 -10.82 -7.50
CA THR A 35 -1.48 -11.84 -8.54
C THR A 35 -0.40 -11.89 -9.60
N ARG A 36 0.67 -11.10 -9.46
CA ARG A 36 1.69 -10.82 -10.50
C ARG A 36 1.11 -10.13 -11.74
N SER A 37 0.00 -9.43 -11.59
CA SER A 37 -0.59 -8.62 -12.65
C SER A 37 -0.09 -7.19 -12.55
N LEU A 38 -0.02 -6.48 -13.68
CA LEU A 38 0.41 -5.09 -13.70
C LEU A 38 -0.54 -4.21 -12.85
N VAL A 39 0.04 -3.39 -11.97
CA VAL A 39 -0.75 -2.52 -11.10
C VAL A 39 -1.51 -1.49 -11.92
N THR A 40 -2.83 -1.53 -11.80
CA THR A 40 -3.76 -0.56 -12.40
C THR A 40 -4.33 0.37 -11.33
N ARG A 41 -4.95 1.47 -11.78
CA ARG A 41 -5.71 2.37 -10.89
C ARG A 41 -6.79 1.64 -10.10
N GLN A 42 -7.47 0.66 -10.70
CA GLN A 42 -8.50 -0.13 -10.03
C GLN A 42 -7.89 -0.99 -8.91
N SER A 43 -6.76 -1.66 -9.18
CA SER A 43 -6.06 -2.48 -8.17
C SER A 43 -5.54 -1.62 -7.00
N LEU A 44 -5.08 -0.39 -7.27
CA LEU A 44 -4.66 0.56 -6.24
C LEU A 44 -5.81 0.97 -5.33
N GLU A 45 -6.94 1.34 -5.90
CA GLU A 45 -8.11 1.68 -5.07
C GLU A 45 -8.63 0.48 -4.30
N HIS A 46 -8.56 -0.72 -4.89
CA HIS A 46 -8.88 -1.95 -4.18
C HIS A 46 -7.98 -2.17 -2.96
N MET A 47 -6.65 -2.02 -3.11
CA MET A 47 -5.69 -2.11 -2.00
C MET A 47 -5.98 -1.06 -0.92
N ARG A 48 -6.28 0.19 -1.29
CA ARG A 48 -6.67 1.25 -0.35
C ARG A 48 -7.94 0.91 0.42
N GLN A 49 -8.94 0.30 -0.22
CA GLN A 49 -10.15 -0.16 0.45
C GLN A 49 -9.86 -1.27 1.47
N GLN A 50 -9.02 -2.25 1.11
CA GLN A 50 -8.63 -3.32 2.04
C GLN A 50 -7.93 -2.76 3.29
N ILE A 51 -7.07 -1.75 3.13
CA ILE A 51 -6.40 -1.08 4.25
C ILE A 51 -7.41 -0.39 5.17
N ARG A 52 -8.36 0.36 4.61
CA ARG A 52 -9.42 1.02 5.42
C ARG A 52 -10.26 0.02 6.21
N GLU A 53 -10.59 -1.10 5.60
CA GLU A 53 -11.34 -2.17 6.26
C GLU A 53 -10.51 -2.82 7.38
N LEU A 54 -9.20 -2.99 7.18
CA LEU A 54 -8.29 -3.45 8.23
C LEU A 54 -8.21 -2.45 9.39
N GLU A 55 -8.03 -1.16 9.11
CA GLU A 55 -8.03 -0.09 10.13
C GLU A 55 -9.32 -0.13 10.94
N ARG A 56 -10.48 -0.24 10.27
CA ARG A 56 -11.78 -0.36 10.93
C ARG A 56 -11.86 -1.57 11.85
N ARG A 57 -11.41 -2.74 11.39
CA ARG A 57 -11.40 -3.99 12.20
C ARG A 57 -10.50 -3.87 13.42
N LEU A 58 -9.34 -3.23 13.27
CA LEU A 58 -8.40 -3.01 14.37
C LEU A 58 -8.96 -2.04 15.42
N LEU A 59 -9.67 -0.99 14.99
CA LEU A 59 -10.36 -0.07 15.89
C LEU A 59 -11.46 -0.77 16.69
N VAL A 60 -12.28 -1.61 16.05
CA VAL A 60 -13.35 -2.36 16.73
C VAL A 60 -12.80 -3.34 17.76
N ARG A 61 -11.67 -4.00 17.49
CA ARG A 61 -11.04 -4.95 18.43
C ARG A 61 -10.34 -4.30 19.63
N ARG A 62 -10.13 -2.99 19.58
CA ARG A 62 -9.39 -2.22 20.59
C ARG A 62 -10.31 -1.55 21.61
N ASN A 63 -11.62 -1.55 21.34
CA ASN A 63 -12.70 -1.16 22.25
C ASN A 63 -13.37 -2.40 22.84
#